data_AF-A0A383F4W5-F1
#
_entry.id   AF-A0A383F4W5-F1
#
_cell.length_a   1.000
_cell.length_b   1.000
_cell.length_c   1.000
_cell.angle_alpha   90.00
_cell.angle_beta   90.00
_cell.angle_gamma   90.00
#
_symmetry.space_group_name_H-M   'P 1'
#
loop_
_entity.id
_entity.type
_entity.pdbx_description
1 polymer ?
#
loop_
_entity_poly.entity_id
_entity_poly.type
_entity_poly.pdbx_seq_one_letter_code
_entity_poly.pdbx_strand_id
1 'polypeptide(L)'
;SVIVEAMALNKPVISVRVDADLDHDPHCDSNACIRTDIEDFENNLSKILENEQFRNSLLENEKTFVAENMANQGSASINTIKFLDNF
;
A
#
# COMPACT_ATOMS: atom_id res chain seq x y z
N SER A 1 -2.46 -0.31 -9.20
CA SER A 1 -3.36 -0.05 -8.06
C SER A 1 -2.76 1.11 -7.33
N VAL A 2 -3.52 2.18 -7.09
CA VAL A 2 -2.99 3.42 -6.51
C VAL A 2 -2.40 3.22 -5.10
N ILE A 3 -2.94 2.26 -4.35
CA ILE A 3 -2.45 1.87 -3.03
C ILE A 3 -1.01 1.34 -3.14
N VAL A 4 -0.79 0.33 -3.97
CA VAL A 4 0.53 -0.31 -4.17
C VAL A 4 1.55 0.67 -4.75
N GLU A 5 1.11 1.56 -5.64
CA GLU A 5 1.98 2.61 -6.20
C GLU A 5 2.44 3.60 -5.13
N ALA A 6 1.55 4.03 -4.24
CA ALA A 6 1.91 4.91 -3.12
C ALA A 6 2.88 4.23 -2.14
N MET A 7 2.65 2.95 -1.80
CA MET A 7 3.56 2.15 -0.98
C MET A 7 4.95 2.05 -1.62
N ALA A 8 5.02 1.77 -2.93
CA ALA A 8 6.28 1.69 -3.68
C ALA A 8 7.03 3.04 -3.72
N LEU A 9 6.31 4.15 -3.61
CA LEU A 9 6.86 5.51 -3.47
C LEU A 9 7.17 5.90 -2.02
N ASN A 10 7.07 4.95 -1.09
CA ASN A 10 7.30 5.15 0.35
C ASN A 10 6.43 6.29 0.90
N LYS A 11 5.14 6.26 0.54
CA LYS A 11 4.12 7.19 1.02
C LYS A 11 3.13 6.44 1.90
N PRO A 12 2.94 6.85 3.17
CA PRO A 12 1.93 6.26 4.04
C PRO A 12 0.56 6.25 3.38
N VAL A 13 -0.13 5.12 3.40
CA VAL A 13 -1.46 4.98 2.76
C VAL A 13 -2.59 4.91 3.78
N ILE A 14 -3.61 5.75 3.58
CA ILE A 14 -4.92 5.62 4.22
C ILE A 14 -5.94 5.28 3.13
N SER A 15 -6.66 4.16 3.30
CA SER A 15 -7.76 3.71 2.45
C SER A 15 -9.09 3.91 3.19
N VAL A 16 -9.86 4.92 2.78
CA VAL A 16 -11.16 5.22 3.38
C VAL A 16 -12.24 4.31 2.79
N ARG A 17 -13.05 3.69 3.67
CA ARG A 17 -14.22 2.89 3.30
C ARG A 17 -15.33 3.80 2.80
N VAL A 18 -15.82 3.50 1.59
CA VAL A 18 -16.96 4.21 0.96
C VAL A 18 -18.20 3.33 0.87
N ASP A 19 -18.03 2.02 1.04
CA ASP A 19 -19.08 1.01 1.09
C ASP A 19 -18.71 -0.01 2.18
N ALA A 20 -19.65 -0.27 3.09
CA ALA A 20 -19.48 -1.17 4.22
C ALA A 20 -19.43 -2.65 3.79
N ASP A 21 -19.97 -2.99 2.62
CA ASP A 21 -19.94 -4.36 2.10
C ASP A 21 -18.58 -4.73 1.47
N LEU A 22 -17.66 -3.76 1.33
CA LEU A 22 -16.28 -3.92 0.83
C LEU A 22 -15.28 -3.92 1.99
N ASP A 23 -15.50 -4.81 2.95
CA ASP A 23 -14.72 -4.88 4.19
C ASP A 23 -13.29 -5.41 3.98
N HIS A 24 -13.05 -6.16 2.90
CA HIS A 24 -11.76 -6.75 2.62
C HIS A 24 -10.98 -5.95 1.57
N ASP A 25 -9.84 -5.39 1.98
CA ASP A 25 -8.82 -4.88 1.07
C ASP A 25 -7.53 -5.68 1.30
N PRO A 26 -7.22 -6.65 0.44
CA PRO A 26 -6.06 -7.53 0.60
C PRO A 26 -4.73 -6.79 0.73
N HIS A 27 -4.67 -5.53 0.25
CA HIS A 27 -3.48 -4.70 0.35
C HIS A 27 -3.31 -4.09 1.74
N CYS A 28 -4.39 -3.94 2.50
CA CYS A 28 -4.40 -3.31 3.83
C CYS A 28 -4.41 -4.34 4.97
N ASP A 29 -4.83 -5.58 4.72
CA ASP A 29 -4.83 -6.64 5.73
C ASP A 29 -3.43 -7.03 6.23
N SER A 30 -2.39 -6.67 5.47
CA SER A 30 -0.98 -6.90 5.82
C SER A 30 -0.41 -5.87 6.79
N ASN A 31 -1.21 -4.95 7.33
CA ASN A 31 -0.77 -3.77 8.09
C ASN A 31 0.17 -2.83 7.30
N ALA A 32 0.22 -2.97 5.98
CA ALA A 32 0.92 -2.06 5.07
C ALA A 32 0.08 -0.82 4.70
N CYS A 33 -1.18 -0.76 5.12
CA CYS A 33 -2.07 0.35 4.83
C CYS A 33 -3.04 0.52 6.01
N ILE A 34 -3.50 1.75 6.25
CA ILE A 34 -4.57 2.00 7.21
C ILE A 34 -5.92 1.94 6.48
N ARG A 35 -6.71 0.91 6.74
CA ARG A 35 -8.13 0.86 6.35
C ARG A 35 -8.97 1.54 7.44
N THR A 36 -9.83 2.49 7.07
CA THR A 36 -10.61 3.27 8.05
C THR A 36 -11.93 3.77 7.48
N ASP A 37 -12.88 4.12 8.35
CA ASP A 37 -14.08 4.87 7.95
C ASP A 37 -13.78 6.38 7.89
N ILE A 38 -14.68 7.14 7.27
CA ILE A 38 -14.49 8.58 7.11
C ILE A 38 -14.44 9.31 8.46
N GLU A 39 -15.16 8.82 9.46
CA GLU A 39 -15.22 9.39 10.82
C GLU A 39 -13.86 9.32 11.53
N ASP A 40 -13.03 8.33 11.20
CA ASP A 40 -11.73 8.09 11.82
C ASP A 40 -10.54 8.61 10.99
N PHE A 41 -10.81 9.18 9.81
CA PHE A 41 -9.77 9.66 8.89
C PHE A 41 -8.82 10.66 9.55
N GLU A 42 -9.36 11.71 10.18
CA GLU A 42 -8.57 12.78 10.82
C GLU A 42 -7.69 12.24 11.95
N ASN A 43 -8.23 11.31 12.76
CA ASN A 43 -7.49 10.66 13.83
C ASN A 43 -6.30 9.85 13.29
N ASN A 44 -6.52 9.11 12.20
CA ASN A 44 -5.46 8.33 11.57
C ASN A 44 -4.43 9.19 10.84
N LEU A 45 -4.87 10.29 10.21
CA LEU A 45 -3.97 11.27 9.62
C LEU A 45 -3.08 11.91 10.69
N SER A 46 -3.65 12.37 11.80
CA SER A 46 -2.90 12.92 12.94
C SER A 46 -1.89 11.90 13.48
N LYS A 47 -2.27 10.63 13.65
CA LYS A 47 -1.32 9.57 14.05
C LYS A 47 -0.14 9.45 13.09
N ILE A 48 -0.37 9.46 11.77
CA ILE A 48 0.73 9.42 10.78
C ILE A 48 1.64 10.66 10.90
N LEU A 49 1.07 11.85 11.12
CA LEU A 49 1.83 13.09 11.17
C LEU A 49 2.63 13.23 12.47
N GLU A 50 2.01 12.92 13.60
CA GLU A 50 2.51 13.24 14.94
C GLU A 50 3.23 12.08 15.62
N ASN A 51 2.89 10.82 15.28
CA ASN A 51 3.54 9.64 15.86
C ASN A 51 4.57 9.05 14.89
N GLU A 52 5.83 9.45 15.07
CA GLU A 52 6.95 8.99 14.26
C GLU A 52 7.14 7.47 14.31
N GLN A 53 7.03 6.86 15.50
CA GLN A 53 7.19 5.41 15.65
C GLN A 53 6.13 4.64 14.85
N PHE A 54 4.89 5.09 14.93
CA PHE A 54 3.78 4.52 14.16
C PHE A 54 4.01 4.68 12.65
N ARG A 55 4.36 5.89 12.20
CA ARG A 55 4.67 6.15 10.78
C ARG A 55 5.81 5.29 10.27
N ASN A 56 6.89 5.14 11.05
CA ASN A 56 8.05 4.35 10.64
C ASN A 56 7.72 2.85 10.56
N SER A 57 6.93 2.33 11.50
CA SER A 57 6.44 0.95 11.46
C SER A 57 5.54 0.70 10.26
N LEU A 58 4.65 1.64 9.93
CA LEU A 58 3.80 1.56 8.74
C LEU A 58 4.65 1.50 7.46
N LEU A 59 5.62 2.41 7.31
CA LEU A 59 6.53 2.44 6.16
C LEU A 59 7.38 1.17 6.03
N GLU A 60 7.76 0.54 7.14
CA GLU A 60 8.49 -0.73 7.14
C GLU A 60 7.62 -1.90 6.66
N ASN A 61 6.36 -1.95 7.11
CA ASN A 61 5.38 -2.92 6.64
C ASN A 61 5.09 -2.73 5.14
N GLU A 62 4.95 -1.48 4.68
CA GLU A 62 4.78 -1.14 3.26
C GLU A 62 5.91 -1.68 2.39
N LYS A 63 7.17 -1.46 2.82
CA LYS A 63 8.35 -1.98 2.10
C LYS A 63 8.35 -3.49 2.04
N THR A 64 8.04 -4.14 3.16
CA THR A 64 7.97 -5.61 3.24
C THR A 64 6.90 -6.14 2.29
N PHE A 65 5.70 -5.56 2.34
CA PHE A 65 4.59 -5.95 1.47
C PHE A 65 4.95 -5.81 -0.02
N VAL A 66 5.52 -4.67 -0.43
CA VAL A 66 5.92 -4.44 -1.83
C VAL A 66 7.01 -5.43 -2.26
N ALA A 67 8.01 -5.69 -1.41
CA ALA A 67 9.07 -6.65 -1.71
C ALA A 67 8.53 -8.09 -1.89
N GLU A 68 7.56 -8.50 -1.09
CA GLU A 68 6.98 -9.85 -1.12
C GLU A 68 5.96 -10.06 -2.23
N ASN A 69 5.20 -9.02 -2.59
CA ASN A 69 4.02 -9.17 -3.46
C ASN A 69 4.19 -8.54 -4.85
N MET A 70 5.22 -7.72 -5.07
CA MET A 70 5.40 -7.00 -6.33
C MET A 70 6.65 -7.51 -7.07
N ALA A 71 6.43 -8.33 -8.10
CA ALA A 71 7.48 -8.79 -9.01
C ALA A 71 7.81 -7.73 -10.06
N ASN A 72 9.03 -7.79 -10.61
CA ASN A 72 9.48 -6.93 -11.72
C ASN A 72 9.33 -5.42 -11.44
N GLN A 73 9.57 -4.99 -10.20
CA GLN A 73 9.49 -3.57 -9.82
C GLN A 73 10.36 -2.74 -10.77
N GLY A 74 9.77 -1.69 -11.35
CA GLY A 74 10.43 -0.80 -12.32
C GLY A 74 10.81 -1.44 -13.67
N SER A 75 10.55 -2.73 -13.88
CA SER A 75 11.01 -3.49 -15.06
C SER A 75 9.93 -4.36 -15.68
N ALA A 76 8.69 -4.31 -15.18
CA ALA A 76 7.56 -5.12 -15.62
C ALA A 76 7.40 -5.13 -17.13
N SER A 77 7.27 -3.96 -17.77
CA SER A 77 7.07 -3.86 -19.22
C SER A 77 8.21 -4.50 -20.02
N ILE A 78 9.46 -4.28 -19.62
CA ILE A 78 10.63 -4.85 -20.30
C ILE A 78 10.65 -6.38 -20.15
N ASN A 79 10.35 -6.89 -18.96
CA ASN A 79 10.33 -8.32 -18.70
C ASN A 79 9.15 -9.01 -19.42
N THR A 80 8.01 -8.33 -19.55
CA THR A 80 6.88 -8.82 -20.36
C THR A 80 7.25 -8.89 -21.84
N ILE A 81 7.88 -7.87 -22.42
CA ILE A 81 8.32 -7.91 -23.82
C ILE A 81 9.32 -9.05 -24.03
N LYS A 82 10.34 -9.17 -23.18
CA LYS A 82 11.30 -10.29 -23.24
C LYS A 82 10.63 -11.65 -23.16
N PHE A 83 9.60 -11.81 -22.33
CA PHE A 83 8.85 -13.06 -22.24
C PHE A 83 8.15 -13.37 -23.57
N LEU A 84 7.47 -12.38 -24.17
CA LEU A 84 6.76 -12.55 -25.44
C LEU A 84 7.69 -12.80 -26.64
N ASP A 85 8.87 -12.16 -26.66
CA ASP A 85 9.87 -12.36 -27.71
C ASP A 85 10.51 -13.76 -27.68
N ASN A 86 10.37 -14.49 -26.58
CA ASN A 86 10.88 -15.86 -26.40
C ASN A 86 9.81 -16.95 -26.67
N PHE A 87 8.63 -16.58 -27.17
CA PHE A 87 7.61 -17.48 -27.72
C PHE A 87 7.65 -17.48 -29.26
#